data_AF-A0A704W9F3-F1
#
_entry.id   AF-A0A704W9F3-F1
#
_cell.length_a   1.000
_cell.length_b   1.000
_cell.length_c   1.000
_cell.angle_alpha   90.00
_cell.angle_beta   90.00
_cell.angle_gamma   90.00
#
_symmetry.space_group_name_H-M   'P 1'
#
loop_
_entity.id
_entity.type
_entity.pdbx_description
1 polymer ?
#
loop_
_entity_poly.entity_id
_entity_poly.type
_entity_poly.pdbx_seq_one_letter_code
_entity_poly.pdbx_strand_id
1 'polypeptide(L)'
;ASDASVQQVIKGTGVVKDIDMNTKKITISHEAIPAVGWPAMTMRFTFVNADDAINALKTGNHVDFSFIQQGNISLLKSINVTQS
;
A
#
# COMPACT_ATOMS: atom_id res chain seq x y z
N ALA A 1 17.47 -19.58 -17.85
CA ALA A 1 17.69 -18.28 -17.19
C ALA A 1 17.14 -17.22 -18.14
N SER A 2 16.34 -16.22 -17.78
CA SER A 2 16.00 -15.65 -16.49
C SER A 2 15.00 -14.53 -16.81
N ASP A 3 13.72 -14.67 -16.46
CA ASP A 3 12.82 -13.53 -16.35
C ASP A 3 12.52 -13.32 -14.86
N ALA A 4 13.55 -12.88 -14.14
CA ALA A 4 13.31 -12.11 -12.94
C ALA A 4 12.72 -10.77 -13.41
N SER A 5 11.41 -10.75 -13.70
CA SER A 5 10.67 -9.53 -13.95
C SER A 5 10.96 -8.58 -12.80
N VAL A 6 11.69 -7.50 -13.08
CA VAL A 6 12.00 -6.47 -12.08
C VAL A 6 10.65 -5.91 -11.63
N GLN A 7 10.23 -6.27 -10.41
CA GLN A 7 8.97 -5.78 -9.87
C GLN A 7 9.10 -4.28 -9.66
N GLN A 8 8.44 -3.51 -10.53
CA GLN A 8 8.41 -2.06 -10.44
C GLN A 8 7.80 -1.64 -9.10
N VAL A 9 8.53 -0.85 -8.34
CA VAL A 9 8.01 -0.20 -7.13
C VAL A 9 7.11 0.95 -7.56
N ILE A 10 5.84 0.83 -7.24
CA ILE A 10 4.78 1.80 -7.52
C ILE A 10 4.56 2.63 -6.25
N LYS A 11 4.36 3.93 -6.41
CA LYS A 11 4.11 4.86 -5.30
C LYS A 11 2.67 5.36 -5.36
N GLY A 12 2.09 5.60 -4.20
CA GLY A 12 0.77 6.18 -4.06
C GLY A 12 0.65 7.01 -2.80
N THR A 13 -0.38 7.85 -2.78
CA THR A 13 -0.81 8.67 -1.65
C THR A 13 -2.25 8.30 -1.32
N GLY A 14 -2.66 8.43 -0.07
CA GLY A 14 -4.04 8.12 0.29
C GLY A 14 -4.37 8.26 1.76
N VAL A 15 -5.57 7.82 2.11
CA VAL A 15 -6.09 7.81 3.48
C VAL A 15 -6.39 6.39 3.91
N VAL A 16 -5.86 5.98 5.06
CA VAL A 16 -6.15 4.67 5.67
C VAL A 16 -7.63 4.60 6.06
N LYS A 17 -8.32 3.57 5.58
CA LYS A 17 -9.74 3.31 5.85
C LYS A 17 -9.99 2.11 6.76
N ASP A 18 -9.07 1.17 6.81
CA ASP A 18 -9.15 -0.01 7.69
C ASP A 18 -7.78 -0.68 7.83
N ILE A 19 -7.55 -1.33 8.97
CA ILE A 19 -6.31 -2.06 9.30
C ILE A 19 -6.68 -3.43 9.86
N ASP A 20 -6.46 -4.48 9.07
CA ASP A 20 -6.67 -5.86 9.48
C ASP A 20 -5.31 -6.54 9.73
N MET A 21 -4.94 -6.60 11.01
CA MET A 21 -3.70 -7.24 11.45
C MET A 21 -3.74 -8.77 11.34
N ASN A 22 -4.93 -9.38 11.36
CA ASN A 22 -5.10 -10.83 11.30
C ASN A 22 -4.84 -11.34 9.88
N THR A 23 -5.37 -10.65 8.87
CA THR A 23 -5.17 -11.01 7.45
C THR A 23 -4.06 -10.23 6.75
N LYS A 24 -3.36 -9.37 7.50
CA LYS A 24 -2.25 -8.52 7.06
C LYS A 24 -2.62 -7.58 5.91
N LYS A 25 -3.75 -6.89 6.03
CA LYS A 25 -4.28 -5.98 5.01
C LYS A 25 -4.50 -4.58 5.56
N ILE A 26 -4.15 -3.59 4.75
CA ILE A 26 -4.51 -2.19 4.99
C ILE A 26 -5.41 -1.77 3.83
N THR A 27 -6.59 -1.25 4.14
CA THR A 27 -7.48 -0.67 3.13
C THR A 27 -7.16 0.82 3.03
N ILE A 28 -6.78 1.28 1.84
CA ILE A 28 -6.41 2.68 1.57
C ILE A 28 -7.34 3.22 0.49
N SER A 29 -7.95 4.37 0.75
CA SER A 29 -8.54 5.20 -0.31
C SER A 29 -7.42 6.04 -0.89
N HIS A 30 -6.89 5.58 -2.02
CA HIS A 30 -5.71 6.18 -2.65
C HIS A 30 -6.14 7.14 -3.77
N GLU A 31 -5.29 8.14 -4.04
CA GLU A 31 -5.43 9.03 -5.18
C GLU A 31 -5.11 8.29 -6.50
N ALA A 32 -5.31 8.93 -7.65
CA ALA A 32 -4.94 8.31 -8.91
C ALA A 32 -3.45 7.91 -8.92
N ILE A 33 -3.14 6.75 -9.48
CA ILE A 33 -1.77 6.24 -9.62
C ILE A 33 -1.46 6.12 -11.12
N PRO A 34 -0.97 7.20 -11.76
CA PRO A 34 -0.78 7.24 -13.22
C PRO A 34 0.21 6.18 -13.73
N ALA A 35 1.20 5.81 -12.91
CA ALA A 35 2.21 4.82 -13.26
C ALA A 35 1.65 3.44 -13.63
N VAL A 36 0.42 3.13 -13.17
CA VAL A 36 -0.31 1.89 -13.51
C VAL A 36 -1.71 2.15 -14.05
N GLY A 37 -2.03 3.41 -14.40
CA GLY A 37 -3.32 3.80 -14.96
C GLY A 37 -4.51 3.62 -14.00
N TRP A 38 -4.27 3.52 -12.69
CA TRP A 38 -5.36 3.36 -11.72
C TRP A 38 -6.00 4.71 -11.38
N PRO A 39 -7.34 4.81 -11.40
CA PRO A 39 -8.02 6.00 -10.89
C PRO A 39 -7.91 6.06 -9.36
N ALA A 40 -8.39 7.16 -8.77
CA ALA A 40 -8.61 7.19 -7.34
C ALA A 40 -9.63 6.11 -6.94
N MET A 41 -9.29 5.25 -5.99
CA MET A 41 -10.15 4.15 -5.55
C MET A 41 -9.81 3.70 -4.13
N THR A 42 -10.67 2.87 -3.56
CA THR A 42 -10.44 2.22 -2.26
C THR A 42 -10.02 0.77 -2.50
N MET A 43 -8.78 0.44 -2.15
CA MET A 43 -8.18 -0.87 -2.41
C MET A 43 -7.46 -1.41 -1.17
N ARG A 44 -7.32 -2.74 -1.10
CA ARG A 44 -6.54 -3.42 -0.07
C ARG A 44 -5.10 -3.63 -0.54
N PHE A 45 -4.18 -3.31 0.35
CA PHE A 45 -2.76 -3.57 0.20
C PHE A 45 -2.31 -4.54 1.28
N THR A 46 -1.48 -5.51 0.93
CA THR A 46 -0.97 -6.54 1.85
C THR A 46 0.36 -6.11 2.42
N PHE A 47 0.61 -6.33 3.70
CA PHE A 47 1.94 -6.22 4.32
C PHE A 47 2.44 -7.59 4.76
N VAL A 48 3.77 -7.79 4.82
CA VAL A 48 4.35 -9.08 5.26
C VAL A 48 4.57 -9.10 6.77
N ASN A 49 5.15 -8.03 7.29
CA ASN A 49 5.49 -7.87 8.70
C ASN A 49 4.87 -6.57 9.23
N ALA A 50 4.41 -6.60 10.48
CA ALA A 50 3.98 -5.41 11.19
C ALA A 50 5.19 -4.73 11.84
N ASP A 51 5.87 -3.88 11.08
CA ASP A 51 6.92 -3.01 11.60
C ASP A 51 6.34 -1.80 12.36
N ASP A 52 7.21 -0.95 12.90
CA ASP A 52 6.80 0.23 13.65
C ASP A 52 5.91 1.17 12.84
N ALA A 53 6.11 1.26 11.52
CA ALA A 53 5.29 2.08 10.66
C ALA A 53 3.86 1.51 10.58
N ILE A 54 3.71 0.21 10.35
CA ILE A 54 2.40 -0.47 10.33
C ILE A 54 1.71 -0.35 11.69
N ASN A 55 2.43 -0.57 12.79
CA ASN A 55 1.88 -0.53 14.15
C ASN A 55 1.45 0.88 14.58
N ALA A 56 2.04 1.92 14.00
CA ALA A 56 1.69 3.32 14.26
C ALA A 56 0.46 3.80 13.45
N LEU A 57 0.04 3.06 12.41
CA LEU A 57 -1.08 3.47 11.57
C LEU A 57 -2.39 3.48 12.33
N LYS A 58 -3.22 4.46 11.99
CA LYS A 58 -4.59 4.60 12.44
C LYS A 58 -5.49 4.90 11.26
N THR A 59 -6.74 4.49 11.37
CA THR A 59 -7.79 4.90 10.44
C THR A 59 -7.87 6.42 10.38
N GLY A 60 -7.94 6.98 9.17
CA GLY A 60 -7.91 8.41 8.94
C GLY A 60 -6.53 9.01 8.67
N ASN A 61 -5.43 8.30 8.93
CA ASN A 61 -4.11 8.81 8.59
C ASN A 61 -3.97 9.03 7.08
N HIS A 62 -3.40 10.18 6.73
CA HIS A 62 -2.87 10.43 5.40
C HIS A 62 -1.51 9.75 5.29
N VAL A 63 -1.27 9.03 4.21
CA VAL A 63 -0.07 8.21 4.02
C VAL A 63 0.52 8.37 2.64
N ASP A 64 1.85 8.35 2.60
CA ASP A 64 2.62 8.04 1.40
C ASP A 64 3.05 6.58 1.49
N PHE A 65 2.82 5.82 0.43
CA PHE A 65 3.13 4.39 0.43
C PHE A 65 3.76 3.96 -0.89
N SER A 66 4.45 2.82 -0.83
CA SER A 66 4.94 2.14 -2.02
C SER A 66 4.60 0.66 -1.97
N PHE A 67 4.40 0.07 -3.14
CA PHE A 67 4.04 -1.33 -3.30
C PHE A 67 4.59 -1.90 -4.60
N ILE A 68 4.48 -3.21 -4.73
CA ILE A 68 4.70 -3.93 -5.98
C ILE A 68 3.45 -4.74 -6.30
N GLN A 69 3.20 -4.98 -7.58
CA GLN A 69 2.13 -5.86 -8.01
C GLN A 69 2.65 -7.29 -8.19
N GLN A 70 2.07 -8.25 -7.46
CA GLN A 70 2.35 -9.68 -7.55
C GLN A 70 1.06 -10.43 -7.90
N GLY A 71 0.79 -10.56 -9.21
CA GLY A 71 -0.51 -11.04 -9.68
C GLY A 71 -1.63 -10.13 -9.17
N ASN A 72 -2.53 -10.68 -8.35
CA ASN A 72 -3.65 -9.94 -7.78
C ASN A 72 -3.33 -9.28 -6.42
N ILE A 73 -2.10 -9.42 -5.92
CA ILE A 73 -1.67 -8.88 -4.63
C ILE A 73 -0.89 -7.59 -4.86
N SER A 74 -1.35 -6.51 -4.23
CA SER A 74 -0.58 -5.27 -4.10
C SER A 74 0.19 -5.30 -2.78
N LEU A 75 1.46 -5.72 -2.85
CA LEU A 75 2.30 -5.96 -1.68
C LEU A 75 3.05 -4.68 -1.28
N LEU A 76 2.76 -4.15 -0.11
CA LEU A 76 3.42 -2.97 0.47
C LEU A 76 4.92 -3.21 0.64
N LYS A 77 5.67 -2.16 0.33
CA LYS A 77 7.11 -2.03 0.56
C LYS A 77 7.44 -0.96 1.59
N SER A 78 6.67 0.12 1.63
CA SER A 78 6.77 1.15 2.65
C SER A 78 5.42 1.84 2.84
N ILE A 79 5.19 2.39 4.02
CA ILE A 79 4.06 3.25 4.32
C ILE A 79 4.47 4.24 5.41
N ASN A 80 4.21 5.53 5.22
CA ASN A 80 4.57 6.58 6.17
C ASN A 80 3.39 7.52 6.34
N VAL A 81 3.07 7.87 7.58
CA VAL A 81 2.06 8.89 7.88
C VAL A 81 2.60 10.26 7.48
N THR A 82 1.85 10.99 6.66
CA THR A 82 2.21 12.34 6.21
C THR A 82 1.49 13.43 6.99
N GLN A 83 0.30 13.12 7.53
CA GLN A 83 -0.48 14.01 8.40
C GLN A 83 -1.30 13.16 9.39
N SER A 84 -1.27 13.57 10.67
CA SER A 84 -1.89 12.90 11.82
C SER A 84 -3.13 13.61 12.31
#